data_AF-N4UTJ6-F1
#
_entry.id   AF-N4UTJ6-F1
#
_cell.length_a   1.000
_cell.length_b   1.000
_cell.length_c   1.000
_cell.angle_alpha   90.00
_cell.angle_beta   90.00
_cell.angle_gamma   90.00
#
_symmetry.space_group_name_H-M   'P 1'
#
loop_
_entity.id
_entity.type
_entity.pdbx_description
1 polymer ?
#
loop_
_entity_poly.entity_id
_entity_poly.type
_entity_poly.pdbx_seq_one_letter_code
_entity_poly.pdbx_strand_id
1 'polypeptide(L)'
;MESNSPFEKLPAELITIILSIANSPADIQSIIRADPYIWRVFLQHKHSILRPFIQDLVSQYTRPYLMHLAMACRLRAIERKFYAQSRDQVEKVIKPLLTSSQEAFSVTQFSLGAISGVYHLHRETDVFVVHYSKRLGK
;
A
#
# COMPACT_ATOMS: atom_id res chain seq x y z
N MET A 1 19.71 -18.50 -18.87
CA MET A 1 20.40 -18.40 -17.57
C MET A 1 19.48 -19.04 -16.55
N GLU A 2 19.85 -20.21 -16.04
CA GLU A 2 19.10 -20.83 -14.95
C GLU A 2 19.27 -19.97 -13.69
N SER A 3 18.15 -19.45 -13.21
CA SER A 3 18.07 -18.70 -11.95
C SER A 3 18.31 -19.69 -10.82
N ASN A 4 19.55 -19.84 -10.37
CA ASN A 4 19.89 -20.64 -9.18
C ASN A 4 19.56 -19.87 -7.89
N SER A 5 18.38 -19.26 -7.81
CA SER A 5 17.97 -18.56 -6.59
C SER A 5 17.85 -19.57 -5.45
N PRO A 6 18.45 -19.32 -4.27
CA PRO A 6 18.26 -20.20 -3.12
C PRO A 6 16.80 -20.26 -2.68
N PHE A 7 16.00 -19.25 -3.03
CA PHE A 7 14.56 -19.21 -2.74
C PHE A 7 13.76 -20.21 -3.58
N GLU A 8 14.23 -20.57 -4.78
CA GLU A 8 13.57 -21.60 -5.61
C GLU A 8 13.64 -23.00 -4.99
N LYS A 9 14.54 -23.21 -4.02
CA LYS A 9 14.62 -24.45 -3.23
C LYS A 9 13.61 -24.50 -2.09
N LEU A 10 12.99 -23.37 -1.74
CA LEU A 10 11.99 -23.30 -0.69
C LEU A 10 10.59 -23.60 -1.26
N PRO A 11 9.75 -24.36 -0.54
CA PRO A 11 8.35 -24.49 -0.88
C PRO A 11 7.63 -23.14 -0.94
N ALA A 12 6.72 -22.98 -1.90
CA ALA A 12 5.91 -21.78 -2.07
C ALA A 12 5.08 -21.46 -0.81
N GLU A 13 4.69 -22.50 -0.07
CA GLU A 13 3.96 -22.39 1.20
C GLU A 13 4.81 -21.69 2.27
N LEU A 14 6.10 -21.99 2.37
CA LEU A 14 6.99 -21.32 3.33
C LEU A 14 7.19 -19.85 2.96
N ILE A 15 7.38 -19.54 1.68
CA ILE A 15 7.46 -18.15 1.21
C ILE A 15 6.15 -17.41 1.50
N THR A 16 5.01 -18.06 1.27
CA THR A 16 3.69 -17.49 1.58
C THR A 16 3.56 -17.16 3.07
N ILE A 17 3.98 -18.08 3.95
CA ILE A 17 4.00 -17.86 5.40
C ILE A 17 4.91 -16.68 5.76
N ILE A 18 6.15 -16.66 5.25
CA ILE A 18 7.11 -15.57 5.47
C ILE A 18 6.52 -14.21 5.06
N LEU A 19 5.88 -14.13 3.89
CA LEU A 19 5.26 -12.90 3.42
C LEU A 19 4.04 -12.52 4.26
N SER A 20 3.28 -13.49 4.78
CA SER A 20 2.09 -13.23 5.60
C SER A 20 2.40 -12.71 7.01
N ILE A 21 3.61 -12.97 7.54
CA ILE A 21 4.06 -12.47 8.85
C ILE A 21 4.89 -11.19 8.76
N ALA A 22 5.04 -10.62 7.56
CA ALA A 22 5.77 -9.38 7.39
C ALA A 22 5.12 -8.25 8.20
N ASN A 23 5.95 -7.41 8.82
CA ASN A 23 5.48 -6.34 9.70
C ASN A 23 4.75 -5.22 8.93
N SER A 24 5.04 -5.07 7.64
CA SER A 24 4.39 -4.06 6.81
C SER A 24 4.25 -4.51 5.35
N PRO A 25 3.27 -3.96 4.61
CA PRO A 25 3.17 -4.15 3.17
C PRO A 25 4.39 -3.62 2.40
N ALA A 26 5.13 -2.65 2.96
CA ALA A 26 6.37 -2.14 2.37
C ALA A 26 7.51 -3.17 2.45
N ASP A 27 7.56 -3.97 3.51
CA ASP A 27 8.52 -5.07 3.64
C ASP A 27 8.22 -6.14 2.59
N ILE A 28 6.94 -6.49 2.39
CA ILE A 28 6.52 -7.39 1.31
C ILE A 28 6.97 -6.85 -0.04
N GLN A 29 6.77 -5.56 -0.32
CA GLN A 29 7.24 -4.94 -1.57
C GLN A 29 8.76 -5.06 -1.76
N SER A 30 9.51 -4.93 -0.67
CA SER A 30 10.97 -5.03 -0.71
C SER A 30 11.42 -6.47 -0.97
N ILE A 31 10.77 -7.44 -0.33
CA ILE A 31 11.05 -8.87 -0.50
C ILE A 31 10.73 -9.34 -1.93
N ILE A 32 9.55 -8.98 -2.48
CA ILE A 32 9.19 -9.38 -3.86
C ILE A 32 10.09 -8.74 -4.92
N ARG A 33 10.68 -7.57 -4.63
CA ARG A 33 11.61 -6.90 -5.55
C ARG A 33 13.00 -7.53 -5.52
N ALA A 34 13.34 -8.21 -4.42
CA ALA A 34 14.64 -8.84 -4.26
C ALA A 34 14.77 -10.12 -5.09
N ASP A 35 13.67 -10.82 -5.38
CA ASP A 35 13.72 -12.11 -6.06
C ASP A 35 12.49 -12.38 -6.96
N PRO A 36 12.69 -12.74 -8.25
CA PRO A 36 11.59 -13.03 -9.19
C PRO A 36 10.72 -14.25 -8.83
N TYR A 37 11.29 -15.27 -8.18
CA TYR A 37 10.53 -16.43 -7.73
C TYR A 37 9.58 -16.04 -6.59
N ILE A 38 10.05 -15.23 -5.63
CA ILE A 38 9.18 -14.72 -4.56
C ILE A 38 8.05 -13.84 -5.13
N TRP A 39 8.33 -13.02 -6.15
CA TRP A 39 7.29 -12.27 -6.86
C TRP A 39 6.22 -13.20 -7.46
N ARG A 40 6.62 -14.32 -8.08
CA ARG A 40 5.68 -15.30 -8.65
C ARG A 40 4.80 -15.92 -7.57
N VAL A 41 5.39 -16.36 -6.45
CA VAL A 41 4.65 -16.91 -5.31
C VAL A 41 3.67 -15.88 -4.76
N PHE A 42 4.10 -14.62 -4.63
CA PHE A 42 3.24 -13.53 -4.20
C PHE A 42 2.03 -13.36 -5.13
N LEU A 43 2.21 -13.40 -6.45
CA LEU A 43 1.10 -13.27 -7.39
C LEU A 43 0.08 -14.41 -7.24
N GLN A 44 0.54 -15.64 -7.03
CA GLN A 44 -0.31 -16.81 -6.86
C GLN A 44 -1.09 -16.78 -5.54
N HIS A 45 -0.45 -16.34 -4.46
CA HIS A 45 -1.02 -16.38 -3.11
C HIS A 45 -1.42 -15.00 -2.56
N LYS A 46 -1.52 -13.99 -3.44
CA LYS A 46 -1.73 -12.57 -3.10
C LYS A 46 -2.84 -12.37 -2.07
N HIS A 47 -3.99 -12.99 -2.27
CA HIS A 47 -5.14 -12.80 -1.39
C HIS A 47 -4.90 -13.33 0.03
N SER A 48 -4.18 -14.45 0.16
CA SER A 48 -3.83 -15.00 1.47
C SER A 48 -2.79 -14.12 2.17
N ILE A 49 -1.75 -13.70 1.44
CA ILE A 49 -0.66 -12.86 1.93
C ILE A 49 -1.16 -11.49 2.39
N LEU A 50 -2.08 -10.88 1.64
CA LEU A 50 -2.58 -9.53 1.95
C LEU A 50 -3.74 -9.50 2.93
N ARG A 51 -4.37 -10.65 3.23
CA ARG A 51 -5.55 -10.73 4.10
C ARG A 51 -5.33 -10.11 5.48
N PRO A 52 -4.22 -10.36 6.20
CA PRO A 52 -4.01 -9.79 7.53
C PRO A 52 -4.03 -8.25 7.51
N PHE A 53 -3.32 -7.64 6.55
CA PHE A 53 -3.29 -6.17 6.40
C PHE A 53 -4.65 -5.59 6.04
N ILE A 54 -5.40 -6.29 5.18
CA ILE A 54 -6.76 -5.91 4.81
C ILE A 54 -7.69 -5.93 6.03
N GLN A 55 -7.63 -6.99 6.83
CA GLN A 55 -8.46 -7.14 8.03
C GLN A 55 -8.11 -6.09 9.08
N ASP A 56 -6.82 -5.83 9.29
CA ASP A 56 -6.33 -4.80 10.19
C ASP A 56 -6.85 -3.41 9.80
N LEU A 57 -6.74 -3.02 8.52
CA LEU A 57 -7.28 -1.75 8.03
C LEU A 57 -8.80 -1.61 8.23
N VAL A 58 -9.56 -2.68 7.98
CA VAL A 58 -11.02 -2.67 8.18
C VAL A 58 -11.39 -2.59 9.65
N SER A 59 -10.57 -3.18 10.54
CA SER A 59 -10.80 -3.11 11.98
C SER A 59 -10.53 -1.72 12.56
N GLN A 60 -9.57 -1.00 12.01
CA GLN A 60 -9.15 0.32 12.51
C GLN A 60 -9.98 1.47 11.92
N TYR A 61 -10.52 1.32 10.71
CA TYR A 61 -11.12 2.42 9.97
C TYR A 61 -12.48 2.07 9.37
N THR A 62 -13.39 3.03 9.45
CA THR A 62 -14.67 2.93 8.75
C THR A 62 -14.46 2.97 7.23
N ARG A 63 -15.35 2.30 6.49
CA ARG A 63 -15.29 2.24 5.02
C ARG A 63 -15.15 3.62 4.35
N PRO A 64 -15.89 4.67 4.76
CA PRO A 64 -15.70 6.01 4.21
C PRO A 64 -14.29 6.55 4.44
N TYR A 65 -13.71 6.34 5.63
CA TYR A 65 -12.38 6.84 5.94
C TYR A 65 -11.30 6.17 5.09
N LEU A 66 -11.41 4.85 4.88
CA LEU A 66 -10.51 4.13 3.99
C LEU A 66 -10.56 4.61 2.54
N MET A 67 -11.74 5.05 2.05
CA MET A 67 -11.85 5.67 0.72
C MET A 67 -11.06 6.98 0.62
N HIS A 68 -11.13 7.83 1.65
CA HIS A 68 -10.38 9.07 1.70
C HIS A 68 -8.86 8.82 1.76
N LEU A 69 -8.43 7.83 2.55
CA LEU A 69 -7.02 7.42 2.62
C LEU A 69 -6.50 6.89 1.27
N ALA A 70 -7.29 6.05 0.59
CA ALA A 70 -6.95 5.55 -0.74
C ALA A 70 -6.85 6.70 -1.76
N MET A 71 -7.77 7.68 -1.69
CA MET A 71 -7.71 8.88 -2.53
C MET A 71 -6.45 9.70 -2.25
N ALA A 72 -6.12 9.95 -0.97
CA ALA A 72 -4.90 10.66 -0.59
C ALA A 72 -3.62 9.97 -1.10
N CYS A 73 -3.57 8.63 -1.05
CA CYS A 73 -2.47 7.86 -1.63
C CYS A 73 -2.35 8.06 -3.15
N ARG A 74 -3.48 8.03 -3.87
CA ARG A 74 -3.51 8.25 -5.33
C ARG A 74 -3.01 9.65 -5.68
N LEU A 75 -3.44 10.67 -4.93
CA LEU A 75 -3.01 12.06 -5.10
C LEU A 75 -1.50 12.23 -4.85
N ARG A 76 -0.95 11.62 -3.79
CA ARG A 76 0.51 11.64 -3.55
C ARG A 76 1.32 10.94 -4.64
N ALA A 77 0.80 9.85 -5.22
CA ALA A 77 1.49 9.13 -6.29
C ALA A 77 1.60 9.94 -7.58
N ILE A 78 0.66 10.86 -7.83
CA ILE A 78 0.68 11.76 -8.98
C ILE A 78 1.35 13.10 -8.68
N GLU A 79 1.44 13.52 -7.42
CA GLU A 79 2.11 14.76 -6.99
C GLU A 79 3.52 14.87 -7.58
N ARG A 80 4.30 13.78 -7.53
CA ARG A 80 5.65 13.73 -8.10
C ARG A 80 5.71 13.94 -9.61
N LYS A 81 4.60 13.71 -10.33
CA LYS A 81 4.49 13.90 -11.79
C LYS A 81 4.18 15.34 -12.18
N PHE A 82 3.81 16.18 -11.22
CA PHE A 82 3.38 17.56 -11.46
C PHE A 82 4.45 18.63 -11.23
N TYR A 83 5.65 18.26 -10.78
CA TYR A 83 6.75 19.21 -10.51
C TYR A 83 7.18 20.07 -11.72
N ALA A 84 6.80 19.70 -12.95
CA ALA A 84 7.11 20.44 -14.17
C ALA A 84 5.87 20.81 -15.01
N GLN A 85 4.65 20.70 -14.47
CA GLN A 85 3.40 20.88 -15.23
C GLN A 85 2.70 22.19 -14.89
N SER A 86 2.00 22.79 -15.87
CA SER A 86 1.19 23.99 -15.62
C SER A 86 -0.07 23.67 -14.83
N ARG A 87 -0.64 24.68 -14.16
CA ARG A 87 -1.88 24.53 -13.36
C ARG A 87 -3.02 23.87 -14.14
N ASP A 88 -3.18 24.20 -15.42
CA ASP A 88 -4.22 23.63 -16.28
C ASP A 88 -3.99 22.15 -16.59
N GLN A 89 -2.73 21.73 -16.73
CA GLN A 89 -2.37 20.33 -16.93
C GLN A 89 -2.63 19.51 -15.67
N VAL A 90 -2.31 20.07 -14.51
CA VAL A 90 -2.58 19.47 -13.21
C VAL A 90 -4.10 19.33 -12.99
N GLU A 91 -4.88 20.38 -13.27
CA GLU A 91 -6.35 20.33 -13.12
C GLU A 91 -6.98 19.24 -13.99
N LYS A 92 -6.53 19.07 -15.24
CA LYS A 92 -7.01 18.01 -16.14
C LYS A 92 -6.79 16.60 -15.59
N VAL A 93 -5.78 16.39 -14.75
CA VAL A 93 -5.48 15.08 -14.14
C VAL A 93 -6.17 14.91 -12.78
N ILE A 94 -6.20 15.96 -11.96
CA ILE A 94 -6.77 15.91 -10.61
C ILE A 94 -8.30 15.93 -10.63
N LYS A 95 -8.91 16.77 -11.47
CA LYS A 95 -10.36 16.96 -11.50
C LYS A 95 -11.11 15.65 -11.73
N PRO A 96 -10.76 14.80 -12.71
CA PRO A 96 -11.38 13.50 -12.87
C PRO A 96 -11.23 12.60 -11.65
N LEU A 97 -10.10 12.63 -10.93
CA LEU A 97 -9.89 11.81 -9.74
C LEU A 97 -10.79 12.25 -8.57
N LEU A 98 -11.05 13.54 -8.45
CA LEU A 98 -11.91 14.11 -7.40
C LEU A 98 -13.40 14.02 -7.76
N THR A 99 -13.75 14.08 -9.05
CA THR A 99 -15.15 14.14 -9.51
C THR A 99 -15.68 12.81 -10.06
N SER A 100 -14.82 11.83 -10.35
CA SER A 100 -15.29 10.50 -10.72
C SER A 100 -16.10 9.88 -9.58
N SER A 101 -17.21 9.24 -9.92
CA SER A 101 -17.89 8.29 -9.04
C SER A 101 -16.82 7.40 -8.39
N GLN A 102 -16.68 7.49 -7.07
CA GLN A 102 -15.74 6.63 -6.35
C GLN A 102 -16.13 5.19 -6.67
N GLU A 103 -15.34 4.53 -7.51
CA GLU A 103 -15.50 3.09 -7.78
C GLU A 103 -15.72 2.40 -6.44
N ALA A 104 -16.73 1.52 -6.41
CA ALA A 104 -17.19 0.90 -5.17
C ALA A 104 -15.98 0.36 -4.41
N PHE A 105 -15.66 1.02 -3.29
CA PHE A 105 -14.49 0.69 -2.51
C PHE A 105 -14.59 -0.76 -2.08
N SER A 106 -13.74 -1.58 -2.68
CA SER A 106 -13.64 -2.99 -2.38
C SER A 106 -12.30 -3.21 -1.71
N VAL A 107 -12.34 -3.46 -0.40
CA VAL A 107 -11.15 -3.77 0.39
C VAL A 107 -10.39 -4.96 -0.20
N THR A 108 -11.11 -5.88 -0.85
CA THR A 108 -10.53 -7.06 -1.53
C THR A 108 -9.76 -6.72 -2.81
N GLN A 109 -9.90 -5.51 -3.35
CA GLN A 109 -9.21 -5.03 -4.55
C GLN A 109 -7.95 -4.22 -4.27
N PHE A 110 -7.59 -4.00 -3.00
CA PHE A 110 -6.37 -3.28 -2.69
C PHE A 110 -5.15 -3.95 -3.32
N SER A 111 -4.44 -3.19 -4.16
CA SER A 111 -3.12 -3.58 -4.62
C SER A 111 -2.12 -3.43 -3.47
N LEU A 112 -1.06 -4.24 -3.47
CA LEU A 112 0.02 -4.11 -2.48
C LEU A 112 0.59 -2.68 -2.44
N GLY A 113 0.59 -1.96 -3.57
CA GLY A 113 0.91 -0.54 -3.66
C GLY A 113 -0.01 0.33 -2.81
N ALA A 114 -1.32 0.18 -2.97
CA ALA A 114 -2.32 0.94 -2.22
C ALA A 114 -2.27 0.63 -0.71
N ILE A 115 -2.13 -0.65 -0.31
CA ILE A 115 -2.04 -1.02 1.11
C ILE A 115 -0.79 -0.39 1.73
N SER A 116 0.36 -0.49 1.05
CA SER A 116 1.60 0.13 1.51
C SER A 116 1.46 1.65 1.70
N GLY A 117 0.82 2.34 0.76
CA GLY A 117 0.55 3.78 0.87
C GLY A 117 -0.32 4.14 2.08
N VAL A 118 -1.37 3.36 2.34
CA VAL A 118 -2.26 3.59 3.49
C VAL A 118 -1.54 3.35 4.82
N TYR A 119 -0.79 2.26 4.93
CA TYR A 119 0.03 1.99 6.13
C TYR A 119 1.09 3.08 6.36
N HIS A 120 1.68 3.59 5.29
CA HIS A 120 2.63 4.69 5.38
C HIS A 120 1.97 5.97 5.91
N LEU A 121 0.79 6.34 5.39
CA LEU A 121 0.01 7.48 5.88
C LEU A 121 -0.39 7.31 7.35
N HIS A 122 -0.82 6.11 7.75
CA HIS A 122 -1.18 5.83 9.13
C HIS A 122 0.03 6.06 10.06
N ARG A 123 1.19 5.48 9.72
CA ARG A 123 2.43 5.66 10.49
C ARG A 123 2.88 7.11 10.58
N GLU A 124 2.79 7.87 9.48
CA GLU A 124 3.06 9.31 9.51
C GLU A 124 2.13 10.04 10.48
N THR A 125 0.84 9.70 10.45
CA THR A 125 -0.18 10.30 11.32
C THR A 125 0.12 10.01 12.79
N ASP A 126 0.49 8.78 13.14
CA ASP A 126 0.86 8.42 14.51
C ASP A 126 2.07 9.22 15.01
N VAL A 127 3.09 9.37 14.16
CA VAL A 127 4.27 10.20 14.47
C VAL A 127 3.86 11.65 14.70
N PHE A 128 2.99 12.21 13.84
CA PHE A 128 2.48 13.57 14.01
C PHE A 128 1.69 13.73 15.31
N VAL A 129 0.78 12.81 15.63
CA VAL A 129 -0.02 12.85 16.87
C VAL A 129 0.89 12.81 18.10
N VAL A 130 1.88 11.92 18.14
CA VAL A 130 2.86 11.84 19.23
C VAL A 130 3.68 13.12 19.35
N HIS A 131 4.07 13.71 18.23
CA HIS A 131 4.86 14.94 18.23
C HIS A 131 4.04 16.16 18.68
N TYR A 132 2.78 16.28 18.27
CA TYR A 132 1.90 17.38 18.65
C TYR A 132 1.41 17.29 20.10
N SER A 133 1.07 16.08 20.57
CA SER A 133 0.68 15.86 21.97
C SER A 133 1.80 16.23 22.96
N LYS A 134 3.07 15.99 22.59
CA LYS A 134 4.24 16.46 23.36
C LYS A 134 4.40 17.99 23.38
N ARG A 135 3.87 18.72 22.38
CA ARG A 135 3.95 20.19 22.32
C ARG A 135 2.80 20.88 23.07
N LEU A 136 1.63 20.25 23.15
CA LEU A 136 0.46 20.78 23.86
C LEU A 136 0.45 20.46 25.37
N GLY A 137 1.31 19.53 25.81
CA GLY A 137 1.53 19.23 27.23
C GLY A 137 2.57 20.13 27.92
N LYS A 138 2.76 21.37 27.46
CA LYS A 138 3.56 22.41 28.13
C LYS A 138 2.68 23.61 28.41
#